data_AF-A0A966PWX8-F1
#
_entry.id   AF-A0A966PWX8-F1
#
_cell.length_a   1.000
_cell.length_b   1.000
_cell.length_c   1.000
_cell.angle_alpha   90.00
_cell.angle_beta   90.00
_cell.angle_gamma   90.00
#
_symmetry.space_group_name_H-M   'P 1'
#
loop_
_entity.id
_entity.type
_entity.pdbx_description
1 polymer ?
#
loop_
_entity_poly.entity_id
_entity_poly.type
_entity_poly.pdbx_seq_one_letter_code
_entity_poly.pdbx_strand_id
1 'polypeptide(L)' 'MKKATKVGFKALAEKAAKSYVKKGVVKAKAKEIGAAIAAKVGMKKYGKAAMVKKAIAGKKAAKK' A
#
# COMPACT_ATOMS: atom_id res chain seq x y z
N MET A 1 7.49 -21.66 13.74
CA MET A 1 7.73 -20.42 12.95
C MET A 1 6.41 -19.69 12.75
N LYS A 2 6.11 -18.65 13.55
CA LYS A 2 4.93 -17.80 13.33
C LYS A 2 5.10 -17.09 11.98
N LYS A 3 4.46 -17.61 10.92
CA LYS A 3 4.27 -16.86 9.67
C LYS A 3 3.52 -15.59 10.05
N ALA A 4 4.26 -14.50 10.23
CA ALA A 4 3.68 -13.18 10.24
C ALA A 4 3.00 -13.03 8.88
N THR A 5 1.69 -13.24 8.84
CA THR A 5 0.79 -12.94 7.72
C THR A 5 0.72 -11.42 7.56
N LYS A 6 1.88 -10.81 7.35
CA LYS A 6 2.04 -9.50 6.75
C LYS A 6 1.76 -9.69 5.25
N VAL A 7 0.54 -10.12 4.91
CA VAL A 7 -0.07 -9.76 3.63
C VAL A 7 -0.36 -8.26 3.75
N GLY A 8 0.72 -7.49 3.88
CA GLY A 8 0.67 -6.08 4.18
C GLY A 8 0.10 -5.36 2.98
N PHE A 9 -0.30 -4.11 3.19
CA PHE A 9 -0.66 -3.20 2.12
C PHE A 9 0.30 -3.24 0.91
N LYS A 10 1.58 -3.57 1.14
CA LYS A 10 2.59 -3.84 0.11
C LYS A 10 2.22 -5.01 -0.82
N ALA A 11 1.85 -6.18 -0.31
CA ALA A 11 1.50 -7.34 -1.14
C ALA A 11 0.21 -7.10 -1.93
N LEU A 12 -0.75 -6.38 -1.33
CA LEU A 12 -1.98 -5.97 -2.00
C LEU A 12 -1.69 -4.95 -3.12
N ALA A 13 -0.83 -3.97 -2.84
CA ALA A 13 -0.37 -3.01 -3.82
C ALA A 13 0.38 -3.69 -4.98
N GLU A 14 1.25 -4.65 -4.70
CA GLU A 14 2.00 -5.38 -5.74
C GLU A 14 1.11 -6.26 -6.61
N LYS A 15 0.12 -6.96 -6.04
CA LYS A 15 -0.85 -7.72 -6.83
C LYS A 15 -1.70 -6.80 -7.71
N ALA A 16 -2.18 -5.70 -7.16
CA ALA A 16 -2.92 -4.70 -7.91
C ALA A 16 -2.06 -4.12 -9.05
N ALA A 17 -0.84 -3.67 -8.74
CA ALA A 17 0.10 -3.15 -9.73
C ALA A 17 0.38 -4.15 -10.86
N LYS A 18 0.67 -5.42 -10.54
CA LYS A 18 0.89 -6.47 -11.56
C LYS A 18 -0.32 -6.63 -12.50
N SER A 19 -1.53 -6.51 -11.98
CA SER A 19 -2.75 -6.58 -12.78
C SER A 19 -2.84 -5.42 -13.78
N TYR A 20 -2.46 -4.21 -13.38
CA TYR A 20 -2.41 -3.05 -14.28
C TYR A 20 -1.24 -3.10 -15.27
N VAL A 21 -0.07 -3.61 -14.87
CA VAL A 21 1.05 -3.85 -15.80
C VAL A 21 0.65 -4.80 -16.91
N LYS A 22 -0.06 -5.89 -16.59
CA LYS A 22 -0.58 -6.84 -17.58
C LYS A 22 -1.58 -6.20 -18.55
N LYS A 23 -2.22 -5.09 -18.17
CA LYS A 23 -3.12 -4.29 -19.02
C LYS A 23 -2.40 -3.22 -19.85
N GLY A 24 -1.06 -3.25 -19.91
CA GLY A 24 -0.26 -2.28 -20.65
C GLY A 24 0.04 -0.99 -19.90
N VAL A 25 -0.29 -0.89 -18.61
CA VAL A 25 0.06 0.28 -17.79
C VAL A 25 1.55 0.23 -17.44
N VAL A 26 2.25 1.34 -17.66
CA VAL A 26 3.66 1.49 -17.31
C VAL A 26 3.88 1.15 -15.83
N LYS A 27 4.95 0.40 -15.54
CA LYS A 27 5.27 -0.15 -14.21
C LYS A 27 5.26 0.91 -13.08
N ALA A 28 5.69 2.14 -13.37
CA ALA A 28 5.62 3.27 -12.44
C ALA A 28 4.17 3.62 -12.08
N LYS A 29 3.34 3.89 -13.09
CA LYS A 29 1.92 4.21 -12.93
C LYS A 29 1.13 3.06 -12.29
N ALA A 30 1.48 1.81 -12.62
CA ALA A 30 0.86 0.65 -12.02
C ALA A 30 1.20 0.50 -10.52
N LYS A 31 2.43 0.83 -10.10
CA LYS A 31 2.82 0.88 -8.69
C LYS A 31 2.03 1.94 -7.93
N GLU A 32 1.84 3.13 -8.51
CA GLU A 32 1.02 4.19 -7.91
C GLU A 32 -0.43 3.76 -7.73
N ILE A 33 -1.02 3.13 -8.75
CA ILE A 33 -2.38 2.59 -8.68
C ILE A 33 -2.49 1.52 -7.58
N GLY A 34 -1.52 0.60 -7.51
CA GLY A 34 -1.48 -0.41 -6.47
C GLY A 34 -1.39 0.18 -5.06
N ALA A 35 -0.52 1.19 -4.88
CA ALA A 35 -0.39 1.90 -3.61
C ALA A 35 -1.67 2.66 -3.24
N ALA A 36 -2.33 3.31 -4.19
CA ALA A 36 -3.59 4.01 -3.99
C ALA A 36 -4.72 3.05 -3.59
N ILE A 37 -4.81 1.88 -4.23
CA ILE A 37 -5.79 0.84 -3.87
C ILE A 37 -5.52 0.34 -2.46
N ALA A 38 -4.26 0.07 -2.11
CA ALA A 38 -3.90 -0.35 -0.76
C ALA A 38 -4.20 0.72 0.29
N ALA A 39 -3.92 1.98 -0.01
CA ALA A 39 -4.28 3.10 0.84
C ALA A 39 -5.79 3.22 1.03
N LYS A 40 -6.59 3.09 -0.05
CA LYS A 40 -8.06 3.15 0.01
C LYS A 40 -8.64 2.00 0.83
N VAL A 41 -8.16 0.77 0.62
CA VAL A 41 -8.56 -0.40 1.40
C VAL A 41 -8.19 -0.22 2.88
N GLY A 42 -7.02 0.34 3.17
CA GLY A 42 -6.60 0.59 4.54
C GLY A 42 -7.31 1.76 5.20
N MET A 43 -7.64 2.82 4.45
CA MET A 43 -8.50 3.89 4.94
C MET A 43 -9.91 3.38 5.25
N LYS A 44 -10.47 2.46 4.44
CA LYS A 44 -11.76 1.84 4.72
C LYS A 44 -11.71 0.96 5.97
N LYS A 45 -10.61 0.20 6.16
CA LYS A 45 -10.48 -0.75 7.27
C LYS A 45 -10.06 -0.12 8.61
N TYR A 46 -9.22 0.92 8.57
CA TYR A 46 -8.64 1.53 9.76
C TYR A 46 -9.07 3.00 9.97
N GLY A 47 -9.78 3.59 9.01
CA GLY A 47 -10.15 5.00 9.02
C GLY A 47 -9.03 5.92 8.49
N LYS A 48 -9.42 7.11 8.00
CA LYS A 48 -8.48 8.17 7.59
C LYS A 48 -7.52 8.55 8.71
N ALA A 49 -8.02 8.73 9.93
CA ALA A 49 -7.23 9.20 11.07
C ALA A 49 -6.09 8.23 11.45
N ALA A 50 -6.34 6.92 11.48
CA ALA A 50 -5.31 5.93 11.81
C ALA A 50 -4.27 5.77 10.69
N MET A 51 -4.71 5.83 9.42
CA MET A 51 -3.83 5.84 8.25
C MET A 51 -2.92 7.07 8.24
N VAL A 52 -3.47 8.26 8.51
CA VAL A 52 -2.70 9.51 8.61
C VAL A 52 -1.70 9.45 9.78
N LYS A 53 -2.11 8.97 10.97
CA LYS A 53 -1.18 8.76 12.10
C LYS A 53 -0.04 7.80 11.74
N LYS A 54 -0.34 6.69 11.06
CA LYS A 54 0.69 5.73 10.61
C LYS A 54 1.57 6.29 9.50
N ALA A 55 1.02 7.09 8.58
CA ALA A 55 1.79 7.74 7.53
C ALA A 55 2.72 8.81 8.12
N ILE A 56 2.24 9.62 9.07
CA ILE A 56 3.05 10.61 9.79
C ILE A 56 4.13 9.91 10.62
N ALA A 57 3.79 8.85 11.36
CA ALA A 57 4.75 8.07 12.13
C ALA A 57 5.83 7.44 11.23
N GLY A 58 5.44 6.90 10.08
CA GLY A 58 6.37 6.38 9.08
C GLY A 58 7.25 7.46 8.46
N LYS A 59 6.71 8.65 8.15
CA LYS A 59 7.48 9.79 7.64
C LYS A 59 8.46 10.35 8.67
N LYS A 60 8.06 10.35 9.95
CA LYS A 60 8.91 10.77 11.07
C LYS A 60 10.02 9.76 11.35
N ALA A 61 9.77 8.47 11.15
CA ALA A 61 10.77 7.41 11.24
C ALA A 61 11.75 7.39 10.05
N ALA A 62 11.31 7.80 8.85
CA ALA A 62 12.16 7.88 7.66
C ALA A 62 13.09 9.11 7.62
N LYS A 63 12.95 10.05 8.57
CA LYS A 63 13.77 11.26 8.69
C LYS A 63 14.82 11.16 9.82
N LYS A 64 15.06 9.96 10.38
CA LYS A 64 16.04 9.76 11.45
C LYS A 64 17.16 8.85 10.99
#